data_AF-A0A954MS78-F1
#
_entry.id   AF-A0A954MS78-F1
#
_cell.length_a   1.000
_cell.length_b   1.000
_cell.length_c   1.000
_cell.angle_alpha   90.00
_cell.angle_beta   90.00
_cell.angle_gamma   90.00
#
_symmetry.space_group_name_H-M   'P 1'
#
loop_
_entity.id
_entity.type
_entity.pdbx_description
1 polymer ?
#
loop_
_entity_poly.entity_id
_entity_poly.type
_entity_poly.pdbx_seq_one_letter_code
_entity_poly.pdbx_strand_id
1 'polypeptide(L)'
;MKSLKNVTLAVLGCLVVCGAEPGDKDYIRELQTKAIQAGKSEVGHWGTMPDKYIQWSSHSNRLIPVYTYGTLKAGAGISLGSYQGAKSPYRSEEAVKRIYGRLPEKALNPKAEYFDQTNLFDLQKEALKQGKKHIFLVVFDGMDWQTTQAAAIYQQQKVSYTDGKGDGLHFQKYTAGGTSEFGYMVTSPHNEGTDVDVDEQKLKNPGGKIFGGYNVDRGGRFPWENAKDIPYLIAAPKEDPTKQAYTDSSSSATSMTAGIKTYNNAVNVDANGIQVPTIAHLAQEEGYAVGAVTSVPISHATPAASYAHNVHRDDYQDLTRDLIGLPSISHPDKPLPGLDVIIGSG
;
A
#
# COMPACT_ATOMS: atom_id res chain seq x y z
N MET A 1 50.37 11.69 -31.36
CA MET A 1 50.00 12.99 -30.73
C MET A 1 48.98 13.72 -31.59
N LYS A 2 47.71 13.66 -31.22
CA LYS A 2 46.71 14.73 -31.42
C LYS A 2 45.54 14.39 -30.49
N SER A 3 45.45 15.17 -29.42
CA SER A 3 44.45 15.11 -28.37
C SER A 3 43.06 15.39 -28.96
N LEU A 4 42.14 14.43 -28.86
CA LEU A 4 40.71 14.72 -28.93
C LEU A 4 40.30 15.21 -27.55
N LYS A 5 39.93 16.49 -27.50
CA LYS A 5 39.37 17.15 -26.31
C LYS A 5 37.92 16.70 -26.14
N ASN A 6 37.60 16.36 -24.89
CA ASN A 6 36.27 16.05 -24.38
C ASN A 6 35.25 17.10 -24.83
N VAL A 7 34.14 16.65 -25.44
CA VAL A 7 32.94 17.47 -25.61
C VAL A 7 32.08 17.24 -24.37
N THR A 8 32.12 18.18 -23.44
CA THR A 8 31.15 18.31 -22.36
C THR A 8 29.92 19.00 -22.94
N LEU A 9 28.82 18.25 -23.13
CA LEU A 9 27.53 18.82 -23.47
C LEU A 9 26.89 19.36 -22.18
N ALA A 10 27.16 20.62 -21.86
CA ALA A 10 26.44 21.35 -20.83
C ALA A 10 25.10 21.83 -21.43
N VAL A 11 24.00 21.15 -21.07
CA VAL A 11 22.65 21.67 -21.34
C VAL A 11 22.41 22.81 -20.36
N LEU A 12 22.76 24.03 -20.76
CA LEU A 12 22.38 25.26 -20.06
C LEU A 12 20.93 25.59 -20.45
N GLY A 13 19.98 24.97 -19.77
CA GLY A 13 18.57 25.38 -19.85
C GLY A 13 18.40 26.72 -19.13
N CYS A 14 18.48 27.84 -19.86
CA CYS A 14 17.96 29.11 -19.38
C CYS A 14 16.43 29.01 -19.30
N LEU A 15 15.92 28.59 -18.13
CA LEU A 15 14.55 28.88 -17.73
C LEU A 15 14.45 30.40 -17.56
N VAL A 16 13.91 31.07 -18.59
CA VAL A 16 13.34 32.40 -18.42
C VAL A 16 12.17 32.22 -17.45
N VAL A 17 12.42 32.44 -16.17
CA VAL A 17 11.37 32.61 -15.18
C VAL A 17 10.70 33.93 -15.54
N CYS A 18 9.62 33.87 -16.32
CA CYS A 18 8.64 34.95 -16.33
C CYS A 18 8.24 35.16 -14.87
N GLY A 19 8.65 36.30 -14.30
CA GLY A 19 8.26 36.70 -12.96
C GLY A 19 6.75 36.72 -12.90
N ALA A 20 6.16 35.73 -12.24
CA ALA A 20 4.78 35.82 -11.82
C ALA A 20 4.68 37.03 -10.90
N GLU A 21 3.68 37.88 -11.13
CA GLU A 21 3.28 38.87 -10.13
C GLU A 21 3.11 38.16 -8.77
N PRO A 22 3.48 38.79 -7.63
CA PRO A 22 3.36 38.17 -6.33
C PRO A 22 1.88 37.91 -6.04
N GLY A 23 1.42 36.72 -6.42
CA GLY A 23 0.08 36.23 -6.09
C GLY A 23 -0.10 36.25 -4.57
N ASP A 24 -1.35 36.35 -4.14
CA ASP A 24 -1.74 36.31 -2.74
C ASP A 24 -0.89 35.29 -1.97
N LYS A 25 -0.34 35.72 -0.82
CA LYS A 25 0.48 34.87 0.05
C LYS A 25 -0.21 33.53 0.20
N ASP A 26 0.50 32.44 -0.12
CA ASP A 26 0.02 31.09 0.09
C ASP A 26 -0.11 30.83 1.60
N TYR A 27 -1.27 31.23 2.14
CA TYR A 27 -1.55 31.24 3.56
C TYR A 27 -1.53 29.82 4.12
N ILE A 28 -1.94 28.82 3.32
CA ILE A 28 -1.88 27.41 3.70
C ILE A 28 -0.42 26.97 3.84
N ARG A 29 0.44 27.28 2.87
CA ARG A 29 1.88 27.01 2.98
C ARG A 29 2.50 27.70 4.19
N GLU A 30 2.17 28.96 4.45
CA GLU A 30 2.70 29.67 5.63
C GLU A 30 2.26 29.01 6.95
N LEU A 31 0.97 28.65 7.06
CA LEU A 31 0.44 27.93 8.22
C LEU A 31 1.13 26.58 8.42
N GLN A 32 1.27 25.78 7.35
CA GLN A 32 1.98 24.51 7.41
C GLN A 32 3.45 24.68 7.79
N THR A 33 4.12 25.68 7.21
CA THR A 33 5.53 25.98 7.51
C THR A 33 5.72 26.33 8.99
N LYS A 34 4.87 27.20 9.53
CA LYS A 34 4.89 27.57 10.95
C LYS A 34 4.60 26.36 11.84
N ALA A 35 3.64 25.53 11.44
CA ALA A 35 3.26 24.35 12.21
C ALA A 35 4.40 23.30 12.28
N ILE A 36 5.10 23.08 11.16
CA ILE A 36 6.29 22.22 11.10
C ILE A 36 7.39 22.77 12.01
N GLN A 37 7.70 24.07 11.90
CA GLN A 37 8.75 24.71 12.69
C GLN A 37 8.45 24.69 14.18
N ALA A 38 7.19 24.94 14.56
CA ALA A 38 6.77 24.97 15.95
C ALA A 38 6.49 23.58 16.55
N GLY A 39 6.39 22.55 15.71
CA GLY A 39 5.94 21.20 16.10
C GLY A 39 4.49 21.15 16.60
N LYS A 40 3.71 22.22 16.43
CA LYS A 40 2.31 22.37 16.87
C LYS A 40 1.55 23.30 15.92
N SER A 41 0.22 23.19 15.89
CA SER A 41 -0.63 23.98 14.99
C SER A 41 -1.91 24.40 15.69
N GLU A 42 -2.30 25.66 15.49
CA GLU A 42 -3.55 26.22 16.02
C GLU A 42 -4.78 25.79 15.20
N VAL A 43 -4.58 25.32 13.96
CA VAL A 43 -5.66 25.00 13.02
C VAL A 43 -5.97 23.51 12.90
N GLY A 44 -5.08 22.63 13.38
CA GLY A 44 -5.28 21.19 13.32
C GLY A 44 -3.98 20.39 13.44
N HIS A 45 -4.09 19.11 13.79
CA HIS A 45 -2.96 18.20 14.01
C HIS A 45 -3.23 16.81 13.43
N TRP A 46 -2.17 16.05 13.17
CA TRP A 46 -2.21 14.69 12.63
C TRP A 46 -1.89 13.67 13.72
N GLY A 47 -2.91 13.19 14.41
CA GLY A 47 -2.79 12.20 15.49
C GLY A 47 -3.68 12.52 16.68
N THR A 48 -3.38 11.98 17.86
CA THR A 48 -4.27 12.07 19.05
C THR A 48 -3.91 13.15 20.05
N MET A 49 -2.70 13.69 20.00
CA MET A 49 -2.25 14.74 20.94
C MET A 49 -2.28 16.11 20.23
N PRO A 50 -3.12 17.05 20.70
CA PRO A 50 -3.31 18.35 20.04
C PRO A 50 -2.11 19.29 20.13
N ASP A 51 -1.19 19.02 21.05
CA ASP A 51 0.07 19.75 21.24
C ASP A 51 1.17 19.32 20.25
N LYS A 52 0.95 18.26 19.45
CA LYS A 52 1.90 17.79 18.43
C LYS A 52 1.28 17.87 17.05
N TYR A 53 1.91 18.64 16.17
CA TYR A 53 1.45 18.84 14.80
C TYR A 53 1.36 17.53 14.01
N ILE A 54 2.33 16.62 14.17
CA ILE A 54 2.35 15.31 13.51
C ILE A 54 2.74 14.23 14.53
N GLN A 55 1.94 13.17 14.59
CA GLN A 55 2.23 11.90 15.25
C GLN A 55 1.96 10.72 14.34
N TRP A 56 0.97 10.86 13.46
CA TRP A 56 0.62 9.86 12.47
C TRP A 56 1.28 10.28 11.17
N SER A 57 2.52 9.82 10.97
CA SER A 57 3.34 10.14 9.80
C SER A 57 3.27 9.10 8.69
N SER A 58 2.54 8.01 8.90
CA SER A 58 2.44 6.88 7.96
C SER A 58 1.06 6.22 8.08
N HIS A 59 0.99 4.95 7.72
CA HIS A 59 -0.19 4.10 7.73
C HIS A 59 -0.73 3.88 9.14
N SER A 60 -1.87 3.19 9.22
CA SER A 60 -2.45 2.72 10.47
C SER A 60 -2.98 1.30 10.30
N ASN A 61 -3.25 0.62 11.41
CA ASN A 61 -3.88 -0.70 11.40
C ASN A 61 -5.40 -0.63 11.26
N ARG A 62 -5.97 0.46 10.71
CA ARG A 62 -7.42 0.57 10.43
C ARG A 62 -7.82 -0.40 9.33
N LEU A 63 -9.09 -0.82 9.34
CA LEU A 63 -9.69 -1.50 8.19
C LEU A 63 -9.77 -0.53 7.01
N ILE A 64 -9.27 -0.95 5.86
CA ILE A 64 -9.19 -0.09 4.67
C ILE A 64 -10.32 -0.43 3.68
N PRO A 65 -11.12 0.55 3.23
CA PRO A 65 -12.13 0.36 2.20
C PRO A 65 -11.55 -0.18 0.88
N VAL A 66 -12.29 -1.07 0.24
CA VAL A 66 -11.99 -1.60 -1.10
C VAL A 66 -13.21 -1.48 -1.98
N TYR A 67 -13.00 -0.95 -3.18
CA TYR A 67 -13.99 -0.84 -4.23
C TYR A 67 -13.52 -1.66 -5.42
N THR A 68 -14.39 -2.53 -5.93
CA THR A 68 -14.09 -3.31 -7.13
C THR A 68 -15.14 -3.06 -8.19
N TYR A 69 -14.75 -3.18 -9.46
CA TYR A 69 -15.59 -2.88 -10.62
C TYR A 69 -15.44 -4.00 -11.64
N GLY A 70 -16.56 -4.46 -12.21
CA GLY A 70 -16.51 -5.59 -13.14
C GLY A 70 -16.23 -6.94 -12.46
N THR A 71 -16.37 -7.04 -11.14
CA THR A 71 -16.04 -8.23 -10.36
C THR A 71 -17.26 -9.08 -9.99
N LEU A 72 -18.38 -8.43 -9.67
CA LEU A 72 -19.62 -9.14 -9.36
C LEU A 72 -20.09 -9.91 -10.59
N LYS A 73 -20.36 -11.21 -10.43
CA LYS A 73 -20.74 -12.16 -11.51
C LYS A 73 -19.66 -12.33 -12.59
N ALA A 74 -18.42 -11.91 -12.33
CA ALA A 74 -17.33 -12.03 -13.30
C ALA A 74 -16.72 -13.43 -13.40
N GLY A 75 -17.04 -14.31 -12.45
CA GLY A 75 -16.49 -15.66 -12.37
C GLY A 75 -16.33 -16.11 -10.92
N ALA A 76 -16.08 -17.41 -10.72
CA ALA A 76 -15.79 -17.93 -9.38
C ALA A 76 -14.51 -17.29 -8.84
N GLY A 77 -14.50 -16.84 -7.58
CA GLY A 77 -13.31 -16.24 -6.96
C GLY A 77 -12.99 -14.80 -7.39
N ILE A 78 -13.69 -14.21 -8.37
CA ILE A 78 -13.43 -12.82 -8.82
C ILE A 78 -14.29 -11.80 -8.05
N SER A 79 -15.23 -12.24 -7.20
CA SER A 79 -16.09 -11.35 -6.39
C SER A 79 -15.58 -11.21 -4.97
N LEU A 80 -15.68 -10.01 -4.39
CA LEU A 80 -15.39 -9.75 -2.96
C LEU A 80 -16.21 -10.66 -2.04
N GLY A 81 -17.44 -11.01 -2.44
CA GLY A 81 -18.29 -11.99 -1.78
C GLY A 81 -17.70 -13.41 -1.65
N SER A 82 -16.53 -13.67 -2.24
CA SER A 82 -15.76 -14.91 -2.07
C SER A 82 -14.90 -14.90 -0.81
N TYR A 83 -14.57 -13.72 -0.28
CA TYR A 83 -13.58 -13.54 0.78
C TYR A 83 -14.09 -12.76 1.98
N GLN A 84 -15.30 -12.17 1.91
CA GLN A 84 -15.84 -11.32 2.97
C GLN A 84 -17.06 -11.95 3.67
N GLY A 85 -17.51 -11.33 4.77
CA GLY A 85 -18.66 -11.82 5.53
C GLY A 85 -18.43 -13.25 6.04
N ALA A 86 -19.39 -14.15 5.80
CA ALA A 86 -19.29 -15.55 6.22
C ALA A 86 -18.08 -16.31 5.64
N LYS A 87 -17.49 -15.82 4.55
CA LYS A 87 -16.30 -16.40 3.91
C LYS A 87 -14.99 -15.71 4.30
N SER A 88 -15.03 -14.81 5.28
CA SER A 88 -13.84 -14.14 5.80
C SER A 88 -12.79 -15.15 6.26
N PRO A 89 -11.51 -15.02 5.84
CA PRO A 89 -10.44 -15.87 6.35
C PRO A 89 -10.25 -15.68 7.86
N TYR A 90 -10.62 -14.52 8.41
CA TYR A 90 -10.56 -14.23 9.84
C TYR A 90 -11.61 -15.00 10.68
N ARG A 91 -12.46 -15.82 10.05
CA ARG A 91 -13.36 -16.76 10.72
C ARG A 91 -12.79 -18.18 10.86
N SER A 92 -11.63 -18.48 10.27
CA SER A 92 -10.96 -19.79 10.34
C SER A 92 -9.54 -19.63 10.88
N GLU A 93 -9.23 -20.37 11.94
CA GLU A 93 -7.89 -20.40 12.52
C GLU A 93 -6.86 -20.90 11.50
N GLU A 94 -7.21 -21.92 10.72
CA GLU A 94 -6.37 -22.47 9.66
C GLU A 94 -6.09 -21.43 8.57
N ALA A 95 -7.10 -20.66 8.17
CA ALA A 95 -6.92 -19.60 7.18
C ALA A 95 -6.02 -18.47 7.70
N VAL A 96 -6.21 -18.02 8.95
CA VAL A 96 -5.34 -17.01 9.56
C VAL A 96 -3.91 -17.54 9.72
N LYS A 97 -3.74 -18.80 10.14
CA LYS A 97 -2.42 -19.44 10.21
C LYS A 97 -1.74 -19.55 8.85
N ARG A 98 -2.48 -19.80 7.76
CA ARG A 98 -1.91 -19.76 6.41
C ARG A 98 -1.44 -18.36 6.01
N ILE A 99 -2.16 -17.31 6.40
CA ILE A 99 -1.82 -15.92 6.06
C ILE A 99 -0.57 -15.44 6.82
N TYR A 100 -0.50 -15.71 8.12
CA TYR A 100 0.56 -15.17 8.99
C TYR A 100 1.64 -16.19 9.40
N GLY A 101 1.53 -17.46 9.02
CA GLY A 101 2.38 -18.54 9.54
C GLY A 101 2.14 -18.88 11.03
N ARG A 102 1.25 -18.14 11.68
CA ARG A 102 0.87 -18.26 13.10
C ARG A 102 -0.57 -17.76 13.28
N LEU A 103 -1.15 -17.97 14.46
CA LEU A 103 -2.40 -17.29 14.84
C LEU A 103 -2.03 -16.01 15.61
N PRO A 104 -2.14 -14.80 15.04
CA PRO A 104 -1.91 -13.58 15.81
C PRO A 104 -2.94 -13.46 16.94
N GLU A 105 -2.52 -12.84 18.03
CA GLU A 105 -3.38 -12.65 19.20
C GLU A 105 -4.66 -11.88 18.82
N LYS A 106 -5.82 -12.41 19.23
CA LYS A 106 -7.15 -11.82 18.96
C LYS A 106 -7.48 -11.59 17.47
N ALA A 107 -6.78 -12.24 16.54
CA ALA A 107 -7.10 -12.14 15.11
C ALA A 107 -8.35 -12.94 14.70
N LEU A 108 -8.64 -14.06 15.36
CA LEU A 108 -9.82 -14.87 15.04
C LEU A 108 -11.09 -14.13 15.48
N ASN A 109 -11.99 -13.90 14.53
CA ASN A 109 -13.26 -13.22 14.74
C ASN A 109 -14.38 -13.95 13.98
N PRO A 110 -15.22 -14.76 14.66
CA PRO A 110 -16.34 -15.47 14.04
C PRO A 110 -17.39 -14.56 13.38
N LYS A 111 -17.35 -13.26 13.67
CA LYS A 111 -18.24 -12.23 13.10
C LYS A 111 -17.50 -11.31 12.11
N ALA A 112 -16.29 -11.66 11.66
CA ALA A 112 -15.53 -10.84 10.72
C ALA A 112 -16.33 -10.61 9.44
N GLU A 113 -16.47 -9.36 9.06
CA GLU A 113 -17.05 -8.95 7.78
C GLU A 113 -15.98 -8.59 6.75
N TYR A 114 -14.81 -8.17 7.23
CA TYR A 114 -13.63 -7.87 6.46
C TYR A 114 -12.92 -9.12 5.92
N PHE A 115 -12.03 -8.91 4.96
CA PHE A 115 -11.15 -9.91 4.40
C PHE A 115 -9.68 -9.54 4.62
N ASP A 116 -8.74 -10.37 4.17
CA ASP A 116 -7.31 -10.03 4.24
C ASP A 116 -6.84 -9.34 2.97
N GLN A 117 -5.94 -8.36 3.08
CA GLN A 117 -5.36 -7.68 1.92
C GLN A 117 -4.77 -8.65 0.87
N THR A 118 -4.29 -9.83 1.26
CA THR A 118 -3.82 -10.87 0.33
C THR A 118 -4.92 -11.38 -0.61
N ASN A 119 -6.19 -11.29 -0.23
CA ASN A 119 -7.28 -11.72 -1.11
C ASN A 119 -7.47 -10.80 -2.33
N LEU A 120 -6.87 -9.60 -2.35
CA LEU A 120 -6.82 -8.79 -3.57
C LEU A 120 -5.96 -9.46 -4.66
N PHE A 121 -4.89 -10.16 -4.27
CA PHE A 121 -4.13 -10.99 -5.20
C PHE A 121 -4.99 -12.15 -5.72
N ASP A 122 -5.76 -12.83 -4.84
CA ASP A 122 -6.62 -13.94 -5.26
C ASP A 122 -7.66 -13.51 -6.31
N LEU A 123 -8.29 -12.34 -6.14
CA LEU A 123 -9.22 -11.77 -7.12
C LEU A 123 -8.55 -11.57 -8.49
N GLN A 124 -7.37 -10.97 -8.49
CA GLN A 124 -6.62 -10.68 -9.73
C GLN A 124 -6.13 -11.98 -10.38
N LYS A 125 -5.68 -12.94 -9.59
CA LYS A 125 -5.22 -14.25 -10.07
C LYS A 125 -6.36 -15.05 -10.71
N GLU A 126 -7.54 -15.07 -10.10
CA GLU A 126 -8.70 -15.73 -10.70
C GLU A 126 -9.21 -14.99 -11.94
N ALA A 127 -9.10 -13.66 -11.97
CA ALA A 127 -9.38 -12.88 -13.17
C ALA A 127 -8.42 -13.22 -14.32
N LEU A 128 -7.11 -13.29 -14.04
CA LEU A 128 -6.09 -13.67 -15.03
C LEU A 128 -6.36 -15.07 -15.59
N LYS A 129 -6.51 -16.07 -14.70
CA LYS A 129 -6.81 -17.46 -15.05
C LYS A 129 -8.08 -17.63 -15.89
N GLN A 130 -9.07 -16.77 -15.67
CA GLN A 130 -10.34 -16.79 -16.42
C GLN A 130 -10.30 -15.88 -17.66
N GLY A 131 -9.12 -15.45 -18.08
CA GLY A 131 -8.88 -14.72 -19.33
C GLY A 131 -9.44 -13.31 -19.34
N LYS A 132 -9.50 -12.63 -18.19
CA LYS A 132 -9.91 -11.21 -18.16
C LYS A 132 -8.86 -10.38 -18.87
N LYS A 133 -9.28 -9.75 -19.96
CA LYS A 133 -8.41 -8.96 -20.84
C LYS A 133 -7.67 -7.81 -20.13
N HIS A 134 -8.30 -7.21 -19.12
CA HIS A 134 -7.75 -6.08 -18.39
C HIS A 134 -7.97 -6.26 -16.89
N ILE A 135 -6.90 -6.09 -16.12
CA ILE A 135 -6.88 -6.16 -14.66
C ILE A 135 -6.17 -4.89 -14.19
N PHE A 136 -6.84 -4.10 -13.37
CA PHE A 136 -6.30 -2.85 -12.84
C PHE A 136 -6.35 -2.88 -11.32
N LEU A 137 -5.22 -2.57 -10.69
CA LEU A 137 -5.13 -2.27 -9.27
C LEU A 137 -4.81 -0.78 -9.12
N VAL A 138 -5.70 -0.04 -8.47
CA VAL A 138 -5.51 1.39 -8.18
C VAL A 138 -5.33 1.55 -6.69
N VAL A 139 -4.18 2.09 -6.29
CA VAL A 139 -3.79 2.26 -4.88
C VAL A 139 -3.71 3.74 -4.55
N PHE A 140 -4.42 4.15 -3.51
CA PHE A 140 -4.30 5.47 -2.90
C PHE A 140 -3.50 5.33 -1.60
N ASP A 141 -2.20 5.59 -1.66
CA ASP A 141 -1.29 5.43 -0.51
C ASP A 141 -1.74 6.30 0.67
N GLY A 142 -1.89 5.70 1.85
CA GLY A 142 -2.38 6.37 3.06
C GLY A 142 -3.87 6.73 3.11
N MET A 143 -4.68 6.42 2.09
CA MET A 143 -6.10 6.80 2.06
C MET A 143 -6.98 5.79 2.82
N ASP A 144 -7.47 6.19 4.00
CA ASP A 144 -8.48 5.44 4.76
C ASP A 144 -9.91 5.95 4.52
N TRP A 145 -10.88 5.39 5.25
CA TRP A 145 -12.29 5.77 5.13
C TRP A 145 -12.53 7.23 5.52
N GLN A 146 -11.86 7.71 6.57
CA GLN A 146 -11.99 9.07 7.09
C GLN A 146 -11.43 10.09 6.09
N THR A 147 -10.29 9.78 5.47
CA THR A 147 -9.70 10.57 4.39
C THR A 147 -10.65 10.63 3.19
N THR A 148 -11.25 9.48 2.85
CA THR A 148 -12.27 9.39 1.79
C THR A 148 -13.50 10.25 2.12
N GLN A 149 -13.97 10.22 3.36
CA GLN A 149 -15.11 11.03 3.84
C GLN A 149 -14.80 12.52 3.82
N ALA A 150 -13.61 12.92 4.27
CA ALA A 150 -13.17 14.31 4.22
C ALA A 150 -13.13 14.83 2.77
N ALA A 151 -12.60 14.04 1.83
CA ALA A 151 -12.58 14.39 0.41
C ALA A 151 -14.00 14.52 -0.18
N ALA A 152 -14.91 13.61 0.20
CA ALA A 152 -16.31 13.69 -0.22
C ALA A 152 -17.02 14.91 0.37
N ILE A 153 -16.80 15.24 1.65
CA ILE A 153 -17.34 16.44 2.30
C ILE A 153 -16.84 17.69 1.59
N TYR A 154 -15.54 17.76 1.29
CA TYR A 154 -14.96 18.87 0.55
C TYR A 154 -15.58 19.00 -0.84
N GLN A 155 -15.75 17.90 -1.57
CA GLN A 155 -16.34 17.95 -2.90
C GLN A 155 -17.83 18.34 -2.88
N GLN A 156 -18.59 17.81 -1.91
CA GLN A 156 -20.05 17.97 -1.84
C GLN A 156 -20.49 19.18 -1.02
N GLN A 157 -19.57 19.80 -0.27
CA GLN A 157 -19.83 20.88 0.68
C GLN A 157 -20.87 20.49 1.75
N LYS A 158 -20.98 19.20 2.07
CA LYS A 158 -21.90 18.64 3.09
C LYS A 158 -21.42 17.26 3.55
N VAL A 159 -21.86 16.86 4.74
CA VAL A 159 -21.72 15.47 5.21
C VAL A 159 -22.81 14.62 4.55
N SER A 160 -22.46 13.86 3.50
CA SER A 160 -23.37 13.02 2.72
C SER A 160 -23.53 11.59 3.27
N TYR A 161 -22.60 11.13 4.10
CA TYR A 161 -22.63 9.79 4.68
C TYR A 161 -21.81 9.72 5.97
N THR A 162 -22.15 8.74 6.81
CA THR A 162 -21.48 8.46 8.10
C THR A 162 -20.96 7.03 8.21
N ASP A 163 -21.29 6.18 7.24
CA ASP A 163 -20.94 4.76 7.23
C ASP A 163 -20.97 4.18 5.80
N GLY A 164 -20.53 2.94 5.67
CA GLY A 164 -20.62 2.16 4.45
C GLY A 164 -19.70 2.62 3.33
N LYS A 165 -20.11 2.32 2.09
CA LYS A 165 -19.35 2.60 0.86
C LYS A 165 -19.11 4.09 0.59
N GLY A 166 -19.82 4.96 1.30
CA GLY A 166 -19.79 6.39 1.10
C GLY A 166 -20.48 6.88 -0.17
N ASP A 167 -20.53 8.20 -0.28
CA ASP A 167 -21.14 8.92 -1.40
C ASP A 167 -20.46 10.28 -1.57
N GLY A 168 -20.18 10.64 -2.81
CA GLY A 168 -19.60 11.95 -3.13
C GLY A 168 -18.67 11.84 -4.31
N LEU A 169 -17.66 10.98 -4.18
CA LEU A 169 -16.57 10.80 -5.13
C LEU A 169 -16.98 9.90 -6.30
N HIS A 170 -16.30 10.06 -7.45
CA HIS A 170 -16.64 9.33 -8.67
C HIS A 170 -16.59 7.81 -8.48
N PHE A 171 -15.52 7.29 -7.87
CA PHE A 171 -15.34 5.86 -7.65
C PHE A 171 -16.40 5.28 -6.69
N GLN A 172 -16.88 6.05 -5.71
CA GLN A 172 -17.96 5.61 -4.80
C GLN A 172 -19.30 5.43 -5.53
N LYS A 173 -19.53 6.23 -6.58
CA LYS A 173 -20.77 6.24 -7.38
C LYS A 173 -20.73 5.34 -8.61
N TYR A 174 -19.53 5.00 -9.09
CA TYR A 174 -19.37 4.21 -10.30
C TYR A 174 -19.90 2.78 -10.10
N THR A 175 -20.91 2.40 -10.88
CA THR A 175 -21.61 1.11 -10.71
C THR A 175 -21.04 0.00 -11.58
N ALA A 176 -20.24 0.33 -12.60
CA ALA A 176 -19.75 -0.60 -13.60
C ALA A 176 -20.86 -1.51 -14.17
N GLY A 177 -22.02 -0.94 -14.54
CA GLY A 177 -23.16 -1.73 -15.02
C GLY A 177 -23.81 -2.61 -13.95
N GLY A 178 -23.75 -2.20 -12.69
CA GLY A 178 -24.27 -2.97 -11.55
C GLY A 178 -23.35 -4.11 -11.10
N THR A 179 -22.06 -4.06 -11.46
CA THR A 179 -21.06 -5.06 -11.08
C THR A 179 -20.05 -4.57 -10.03
N SER A 180 -20.22 -3.34 -9.54
CA SER A 180 -19.39 -2.79 -8.48
C SER A 180 -19.66 -3.49 -7.15
N GLU A 181 -18.60 -3.77 -6.39
CA GLU A 181 -18.70 -4.27 -5.02
C GLU A 181 -17.93 -3.35 -4.05
N PHE A 182 -18.29 -3.46 -2.78
CA PHE A 182 -17.64 -2.75 -1.69
C PHE A 182 -17.33 -3.75 -0.58
N GLY A 183 -16.16 -3.60 0.01
CA GLY A 183 -15.70 -4.35 1.17
C GLY A 183 -14.60 -3.59 1.89
N TYR A 184 -13.96 -4.24 2.85
CA TYR A 184 -12.85 -3.64 3.57
C TYR A 184 -11.91 -4.73 4.11
N MET A 185 -10.64 -4.38 4.22
CA MET A 185 -9.56 -5.34 4.43
C MET A 185 -8.69 -5.02 5.64
N VAL A 186 -8.08 -6.07 6.20
CA VAL A 186 -6.97 -5.96 7.15
C VAL A 186 -5.65 -5.80 6.40
N THR A 187 -4.90 -4.76 6.74
CA THR A 187 -3.63 -4.40 6.08
C THR A 187 -2.39 -4.74 6.90
N SER A 188 -2.54 -5.24 8.14
CA SER A 188 -1.42 -5.55 9.04
C SER A 188 -0.34 -6.41 8.35
N PRO A 189 0.97 -6.14 8.59
CA PRO A 189 2.06 -6.87 7.97
C PRO A 189 2.24 -8.24 8.63
N HIS A 190 3.16 -9.06 8.13
CA HIS A 190 3.59 -10.25 8.88
C HIS A 190 4.28 -9.81 10.19
N ASN A 191 5.22 -8.88 10.12
CA ASN A 191 5.93 -8.34 11.28
C ASN A 191 6.62 -7.01 10.96
N GLU A 192 7.21 -6.40 11.99
CA GLU A 192 8.01 -5.17 11.94
C GLU A 192 9.35 -5.41 12.65
N GLY A 193 10.39 -4.67 12.26
CA GLY A 193 11.71 -4.70 12.87
C GLY A 193 12.61 -5.84 12.39
N THR A 194 12.39 -6.33 11.16
CA THR A 194 13.38 -7.17 10.46
C THR A 194 14.50 -6.27 9.92
N ASP A 195 15.72 -6.59 10.33
CA ASP A 195 16.98 -6.04 9.83
C ASP A 195 17.50 -6.92 8.69
N VAL A 196 18.15 -6.29 7.71
CA VAL A 196 18.60 -6.95 6.47
C VAL A 196 20.02 -6.53 6.09
N ASP A 197 20.64 -7.33 5.24
CA ASP A 197 21.77 -6.97 4.42
C ASP A 197 21.30 -6.77 2.99
N VAL A 198 21.31 -5.52 2.52
CA VAL A 198 20.84 -5.18 1.17
C VAL A 198 21.85 -5.62 0.11
N ASP A 199 23.15 -5.56 0.43
CA ASP A 199 24.21 -5.94 -0.51
C ASP A 199 24.26 -7.45 -0.74
N GLU A 200 23.83 -8.25 0.26
CA GLU A 200 23.71 -9.71 0.13
C GLU A 200 22.28 -10.19 -0.14
N GLN A 201 21.29 -9.30 -0.11
CA GLN A 201 19.86 -9.64 -0.16
C GLN A 201 19.46 -10.70 0.88
N LYS A 202 19.89 -10.53 2.14
CA LYS A 202 19.64 -11.49 3.23
C LYS A 202 19.05 -10.85 4.47
N LEU A 203 18.28 -11.63 5.23
CA LEU A 203 17.76 -11.21 6.53
C LEU A 203 18.81 -11.44 7.62
N LYS A 204 18.94 -10.49 8.55
CA LYS A 204 19.81 -10.58 9.72
C LYS A 204 19.08 -11.16 10.94
N ASN A 205 17.78 -10.91 11.06
CA ASN A 205 16.90 -11.39 12.14
C ASN A 205 15.46 -11.63 11.62
N PRO A 206 15.22 -12.76 10.92
CA PRO A 206 13.87 -13.13 10.48
C PRO A 206 12.83 -13.11 11.62
N GLY A 207 11.63 -12.62 11.31
CA GLY A 207 10.53 -12.49 12.27
C GLY A 207 10.49 -11.17 13.06
N GLY A 208 11.58 -10.39 13.06
CA GLY A 208 11.64 -9.04 13.63
C GLY A 208 11.29 -8.97 15.12
N LYS A 209 10.65 -7.86 15.53
CA LYS A 209 10.39 -7.51 16.94
C LYS A 209 8.91 -7.45 17.30
N ILE A 210 8.07 -7.04 16.35
CA ILE A 210 6.64 -6.85 16.58
C ILE A 210 5.88 -7.62 15.51
N PHE A 211 5.00 -8.50 15.95
CA PHE A 211 4.17 -9.28 15.05
C PHE A 211 2.94 -8.48 14.60
N GLY A 212 2.56 -8.64 13.34
CA GLY A 212 1.27 -8.13 12.87
C GLY A 212 0.11 -9.04 13.27
N GLY A 213 -1.08 -8.52 13.02
CA GLY A 213 -2.39 -9.05 13.37
C GLY A 213 -3.41 -7.92 13.47
N TYR A 214 -4.69 -8.26 13.48
CA TYR A 214 -5.77 -7.29 13.68
C TYR A 214 -6.68 -7.72 14.82
N ASN A 215 -6.74 -6.87 15.85
CA ASN A 215 -7.60 -7.07 17.01
C ASN A 215 -8.83 -6.18 16.86
N VAL A 216 -9.96 -6.79 16.52
CA VAL A 216 -11.25 -6.11 16.32
C VAL A 216 -11.73 -5.37 17.58
N ASP A 217 -11.35 -5.83 18.77
CA ASP A 217 -11.71 -5.19 20.04
C ASP A 217 -10.90 -3.92 20.32
N ARG A 218 -9.80 -3.69 19.59
CA ARG A 218 -8.98 -2.48 19.67
C ARG A 218 -9.20 -1.57 18.45
N GLY A 219 -8.99 -2.12 17.24
CA GLY A 219 -9.05 -1.39 15.98
C GLY A 219 -10.46 -1.06 15.49
N GLY A 220 -11.46 -1.85 15.92
CA GLY A 220 -12.86 -1.67 15.56
C GLY A 220 -13.38 -2.67 14.52
N ARG A 221 -14.70 -2.77 14.41
CA ARG A 221 -15.40 -3.68 13.48
C ARG A 221 -15.50 -3.11 12.06
N PHE A 222 -15.60 -1.79 11.92
CA PHE A 222 -15.84 -1.12 10.65
C PHE A 222 -14.81 -0.03 10.37
N PRO A 223 -14.53 0.31 9.10
CA PRO A 223 -13.66 1.45 8.77
C PRO A 223 -14.13 2.80 9.32
N TRP A 224 -15.45 2.98 9.45
CA TRP A 224 -16.09 4.25 9.84
C TRP A 224 -16.31 4.42 11.34
N GLU A 225 -16.09 3.39 12.15
CA GLU A 225 -16.17 3.55 13.59
C GLU A 225 -14.86 4.11 14.15
N ASN A 226 -14.96 4.86 15.25
CA ASN A 226 -13.79 5.21 16.02
C ASN A 226 -13.19 3.94 16.63
N ALA A 227 -11.88 3.74 16.44
CA ALA A 227 -11.16 2.67 17.12
C ALA A 227 -11.34 2.80 18.64
N LYS A 228 -11.54 1.67 19.31
CA LYS A 228 -11.72 1.59 20.77
C LYS A 228 -10.41 1.87 21.51
N ASP A 229 -9.29 1.62 20.85
CA ASP A 229 -7.95 1.95 21.27
C ASP A 229 -7.23 2.67 20.11
N ILE A 230 -7.15 3.99 20.20
CA ILE A 230 -6.55 4.79 19.13
C ILE A 230 -5.01 4.59 19.06
N PRO A 231 -4.25 4.57 20.17
CA PRO A 231 -2.82 4.24 20.16
C PRO A 231 -2.48 2.90 19.51
N TYR A 232 -3.34 1.87 19.65
CA TYR A 232 -3.16 0.58 18.98
C TYR A 232 -2.99 0.70 17.46
N LEU A 233 -3.72 1.61 16.81
CA LEU A 233 -3.69 1.77 15.35
C LEU A 233 -2.31 2.12 14.80
N ILE A 234 -1.44 2.68 15.64
CA ILE A 234 -0.07 3.09 15.28
C ILE A 234 0.99 2.40 16.15
N ALA A 235 0.66 1.23 16.70
CA ALA A 235 1.54 0.45 17.57
C ALA A 235 2.14 1.25 18.75
N ALA A 236 1.34 2.13 19.37
CA ALA A 236 1.74 2.97 20.49
C ALA A 236 1.02 2.58 21.80
N PRO A 237 1.65 2.75 22.97
CA PRO A 237 3.04 3.15 23.17
C PRO A 237 4.01 2.03 22.75
N LYS A 238 5.28 2.40 22.48
CA LYS A 238 6.30 1.44 22.02
C LYS A 238 6.56 0.30 23.02
N GLU A 239 6.29 0.48 24.31
CA GLU A 239 6.55 -0.55 25.33
C GLU A 239 5.33 -1.44 25.64
N ASP A 240 4.24 -1.36 24.87
CA ASP A 240 3.10 -2.26 25.03
C ASP A 240 3.44 -3.67 24.50
N PRO A 241 3.45 -4.72 25.36
CA PRO A 241 3.75 -6.09 24.93
C PRO A 241 2.62 -6.71 24.08
N THR A 242 1.44 -6.11 24.07
CA THR A 242 0.25 -6.56 23.31
C THR A 242 0.06 -5.79 22.00
N LYS A 243 0.99 -4.88 21.66
CA LYS A 243 0.90 -4.11 20.42
C LYS A 243 1.08 -5.02 19.20
N GLN A 244 0.38 -4.69 18.14
CA GLN A 244 0.54 -5.32 16.83
C GLN A 244 1.13 -4.32 15.86
N ALA A 245 1.98 -4.81 14.95
CA ALA A 245 2.55 -3.98 13.91
C ALA A 245 1.44 -3.42 12.98
N TYR A 246 1.62 -2.18 12.55
CA TYR A 246 0.89 -1.61 11.42
C TYR A 246 1.80 -1.63 10.19
N THR A 247 1.19 -1.66 9.01
CA THR A 247 1.88 -1.90 7.75
C THR A 247 2.68 -0.69 7.30
N ASP A 248 3.68 -0.87 6.46
CA ASP A 248 4.22 0.20 5.61
C ASP A 248 3.69 0.04 4.16
N SER A 249 4.03 0.98 3.27
CA SER A 249 3.63 0.88 1.86
C SER A 249 4.11 -0.43 1.22
N SER A 250 5.30 -0.92 1.61
CA SER A 250 5.97 -2.05 0.96
C SER A 250 5.30 -3.39 1.28
N SER A 251 5.08 -3.68 2.56
CA SER A 251 4.38 -4.89 3.00
C SER A 251 2.94 -4.90 2.50
N SER A 252 2.28 -3.73 2.51
CA SER A 252 0.90 -3.59 2.06
C SER A 252 0.76 -3.83 0.56
N ALA A 253 1.64 -3.24 -0.25
CA ALA A 253 1.64 -3.45 -1.70
C ALA A 253 1.98 -4.90 -2.05
N THR A 254 2.97 -5.50 -1.37
CA THR A 254 3.33 -6.93 -1.51
C THR A 254 2.13 -7.85 -1.23
N SER A 255 1.31 -7.56 -0.22
CA SER A 255 0.08 -8.34 0.01
C SER A 255 -0.88 -8.27 -1.17
N MET A 256 -1.03 -7.11 -1.81
CA MET A 256 -1.94 -6.96 -2.96
C MET A 256 -1.39 -7.54 -4.26
N THR A 257 -0.07 -7.53 -4.45
CA THR A 257 0.57 -7.92 -5.71
C THR A 257 1.13 -9.34 -5.70
N ALA A 258 1.56 -9.89 -4.56
CA ALA A 258 2.14 -11.23 -4.44
C ALA A 258 1.31 -12.19 -3.55
N GLY A 259 0.25 -11.70 -2.90
CA GLY A 259 -0.69 -12.55 -2.14
C GLY A 259 -0.12 -13.11 -0.84
N ILE A 260 0.94 -12.51 -0.30
CA ILE A 260 1.58 -12.92 0.94
C ILE A 260 1.69 -11.77 1.95
N LYS A 261 1.67 -12.12 3.24
CA LYS A 261 2.12 -11.20 4.28
C LYS A 261 3.64 -11.27 4.39
N THR A 262 4.27 -10.11 4.47
CA THR A 262 5.71 -9.97 4.67
C THR A 262 6.03 -8.92 5.74
N TYR A 263 7.29 -8.75 6.07
CA TYR A 263 7.73 -7.74 7.03
C TYR A 263 7.69 -6.33 6.41
N ASN A 264 7.52 -5.30 7.24
CA ASN A 264 7.64 -3.91 6.78
C ASN A 264 9.01 -3.69 6.11
N ASN A 265 9.03 -2.88 5.05
CA ASN A 265 10.16 -2.64 4.14
C ASN A 265 10.43 -3.73 3.08
N ALA A 266 9.87 -4.93 3.17
CA ALA A 266 10.12 -5.97 2.18
C ALA A 266 9.35 -5.72 0.87
N VAL A 267 9.96 -6.01 -0.28
CA VAL A 267 9.33 -5.93 -1.62
C VAL A 267 9.23 -7.33 -2.20
N ASN A 268 8.03 -7.91 -2.21
CA ASN A 268 7.70 -9.22 -2.81
C ASN A 268 8.60 -10.39 -2.37
N VAL A 269 9.15 -10.34 -1.17
CA VAL A 269 9.77 -11.49 -0.52
C VAL A 269 8.89 -11.94 0.65
N ASP A 270 8.89 -13.23 0.98
CA ASP A 270 8.20 -13.76 2.15
C ASP A 270 8.90 -13.33 3.46
N ALA A 271 8.33 -13.75 4.60
CA ALA A 271 8.87 -13.43 5.91
C ALA A 271 10.30 -13.97 6.18
N ASN A 272 10.81 -14.85 5.32
CA ASN A 272 12.15 -15.43 5.36
C ASN A 272 13.07 -14.86 4.28
N GLY A 273 12.61 -13.90 3.47
CA GLY A 273 13.38 -13.31 2.38
C GLY A 273 13.33 -14.09 1.07
N ILE A 274 12.45 -15.08 0.94
CA ILE A 274 12.30 -15.85 -0.29
C ILE A 274 11.42 -15.07 -1.27
N GLN A 275 11.91 -14.86 -2.49
CA GLN A 275 11.19 -14.14 -3.55
C GLN A 275 9.86 -14.83 -3.91
N VAL A 276 8.80 -14.04 -4.06
CA VAL A 276 7.45 -14.50 -4.42
C VAL A 276 6.96 -13.74 -5.65
N PRO A 277 6.64 -14.43 -6.77
CA PRO A 277 6.16 -13.79 -7.97
C PRO A 277 4.90 -12.94 -7.73
N THR A 278 4.85 -11.78 -8.39
CA THR A 278 3.69 -10.91 -8.37
C THR A 278 2.66 -11.34 -9.41
N ILE A 279 1.47 -10.76 -9.35
CA ILE A 279 0.45 -10.90 -10.38
C ILE A 279 0.93 -10.39 -11.74
N ALA A 280 1.83 -9.40 -11.77
CA ALA A 280 2.41 -8.91 -13.02
C ALA A 280 3.36 -9.96 -13.62
N HIS A 281 4.21 -10.61 -12.81
CA HIS A 281 5.04 -11.72 -13.27
C HIS A 281 4.19 -12.86 -13.85
N LEU A 282 3.11 -13.24 -13.15
CA LEU A 282 2.18 -14.26 -13.64
C LEU A 282 1.49 -13.84 -14.95
N ALA A 283 1.10 -12.56 -15.07
CA ALA A 283 0.48 -12.04 -16.29
C ALA A 283 1.45 -12.01 -17.48
N GLN A 284 2.72 -11.66 -17.24
CA GLN A 284 3.77 -11.71 -18.27
C GLN A 284 4.01 -13.12 -18.79
N GLU A 285 4.01 -14.13 -17.91
CA GLU A 285 4.09 -15.54 -18.30
C GLU A 285 2.93 -15.97 -19.22
N GLU A 286 1.76 -15.35 -19.07
CA GLU A 286 0.58 -15.57 -19.93
C GLU A 286 0.55 -14.63 -21.16
N GLY A 287 1.59 -13.81 -21.39
CA GLY A 287 1.71 -12.94 -22.55
C GLY A 287 0.95 -11.61 -22.44
N TYR A 288 0.55 -11.19 -21.24
CA TYR A 288 -0.02 -9.87 -21.01
C TYR A 288 1.09 -8.82 -20.95
N ALA A 289 0.78 -7.62 -21.47
CA ALA A 289 1.55 -6.43 -21.16
C ALA A 289 1.26 -5.98 -19.72
N VAL A 290 2.29 -5.55 -19.01
CA VAL A 290 2.20 -5.06 -17.63
C VAL A 290 2.82 -3.68 -17.48
N GLY A 291 2.34 -2.91 -16.52
CA GLY A 291 2.85 -1.56 -16.31
C GLY A 291 2.47 -0.97 -14.96
N ALA A 292 3.18 0.11 -14.62
CA ALA A 292 2.98 0.88 -13.40
C ALA A 292 2.83 2.37 -13.72
N VAL A 293 1.82 2.99 -13.09
CA VAL A 293 1.53 4.42 -13.20
C VAL A 293 1.51 5.00 -11.78
N THR A 294 2.25 6.06 -11.54
CA THR A 294 2.42 6.60 -10.19
C THR A 294 2.67 8.11 -10.17
N SER A 295 2.30 8.77 -9.07
CA SER A 295 2.63 10.17 -8.77
C SER A 295 3.87 10.33 -7.89
N VAL A 296 4.47 9.23 -7.42
CA VAL A 296 5.71 9.19 -6.63
C VAL A 296 6.87 8.66 -7.51
N PRO A 297 8.13 8.63 -7.03
CA PRO A 297 9.20 7.94 -7.75
C PRO A 297 8.80 6.51 -8.14
N ILE A 298 9.14 6.07 -9.36
CA ILE A 298 8.74 4.75 -9.87
C ILE A 298 9.41 3.59 -9.12
N SER A 299 10.56 3.86 -8.51
CA SER A 299 11.30 2.96 -7.62
C SER A 299 10.79 2.98 -6.18
N HIS A 300 9.80 3.83 -5.85
CA HIS A 300 9.14 3.80 -4.54
C HIS A 300 8.43 2.44 -4.31
N ALA A 301 8.25 2.07 -3.04
CA ALA A 301 7.73 0.76 -2.63
C ALA A 301 6.44 0.33 -3.34
N THR A 302 5.43 1.19 -3.42
CA THR A 302 4.11 0.85 -3.98
C THR A 302 4.16 0.44 -5.45
N PRO A 303 4.77 1.22 -6.38
CA PRO A 303 5.00 0.75 -7.75
C PRO A 303 6.02 -0.40 -7.82
N ALA A 304 7.11 -0.37 -7.03
CA ALA A 304 8.11 -1.44 -7.02
C ALA A 304 7.53 -2.82 -6.70
N ALA A 305 6.54 -2.88 -5.82
CA ALA A 305 5.85 -4.12 -5.50
C ALA A 305 5.08 -4.74 -6.68
N SER A 306 4.89 -4.05 -7.81
CA SER A 306 4.34 -4.70 -9.01
C SER A 306 5.38 -5.49 -9.79
N TYR A 307 6.68 -5.19 -9.68
CA TYR A 307 7.69 -5.67 -10.63
C TYR A 307 9.01 -6.17 -10.05
N ALA A 308 9.36 -5.86 -8.79
CA ALA A 308 10.68 -6.18 -8.23
C ALA A 308 10.61 -7.21 -7.11
N HIS A 309 11.75 -7.81 -6.76
CA HIS A 309 11.91 -8.52 -5.49
C HIS A 309 13.13 -7.95 -4.76
N ASN A 310 12.97 -7.51 -3.51
CA ASN A 310 14.07 -7.00 -2.71
C ASN A 310 13.77 -7.12 -1.21
N VAL A 311 14.80 -7.38 -0.41
CA VAL A 311 14.68 -7.42 1.05
C VAL A 311 14.44 -6.04 1.67
N HIS A 312 14.66 -4.95 0.92
CA HIS A 312 14.44 -3.59 1.40
C HIS A 312 13.94 -2.62 0.32
N ARG A 313 12.89 -1.87 0.63
CA ARG A 313 12.25 -0.87 -0.23
C ARG A 313 13.11 0.32 -0.65
N ASP A 314 14.19 0.58 0.08
CA ASP A 314 15.08 1.72 -0.18
C ASP A 314 16.27 1.36 -1.10
N ASP A 315 16.35 0.12 -1.57
CA ASP A 315 17.33 -0.30 -2.58
C ASP A 315 16.92 0.16 -3.98
N TYR A 316 16.77 1.47 -4.15
CA TYR A 316 16.24 2.05 -5.39
C TYR A 316 17.08 1.69 -6.62
N GLN A 317 18.39 1.45 -6.45
CA GLN A 317 19.23 1.01 -7.55
C GLN A 317 18.78 -0.36 -8.05
N ASP A 318 18.64 -1.34 -7.15
CA ASP A 318 18.32 -2.71 -7.54
C ASP A 318 16.85 -2.86 -7.99
N LEU A 319 15.93 -2.15 -7.32
CA LEU A 319 14.55 -2.02 -7.76
C LEU A 319 14.48 -1.43 -9.19
N THR A 320 15.26 -0.38 -9.48
CA THR A 320 15.27 0.20 -10.84
C THR A 320 15.87 -0.76 -11.86
N ARG A 321 16.79 -1.65 -11.48
CA ARG A 321 17.35 -2.65 -12.40
C ARG A 321 16.30 -3.71 -12.74
N ASP A 322 15.55 -4.19 -11.75
CA ASP A 322 14.40 -5.08 -11.95
C ASP A 322 13.34 -4.43 -12.86
N LEU A 323 13.05 -3.14 -12.67
CA LEU A 323 12.08 -2.37 -13.47
C LEU A 323 12.36 -2.40 -14.98
N ILE A 324 13.63 -2.31 -15.37
CA ILE A 324 14.05 -2.22 -16.78
C ILE A 324 14.68 -3.51 -17.31
N GLY A 325 14.57 -4.60 -16.55
CA GLY A 325 15.06 -5.92 -16.92
C GLY A 325 16.58 -6.05 -17.01
N LEU A 326 17.32 -5.35 -16.16
CA LEU A 326 18.77 -5.50 -16.00
C LEU A 326 19.11 -6.40 -14.79
N PRO A 327 20.27 -7.08 -14.78
CA PRO A 327 20.67 -7.95 -13.67
C PRO A 327 20.79 -7.19 -12.36
N SER A 328 20.03 -7.57 -11.33
CA SER A 328 20.06 -6.97 -9.99
C SER A 328 20.86 -7.85 -9.02
N ILE A 329 21.14 -7.40 -7.79
CA ILE A 329 21.68 -8.26 -6.72
C ILE A 329 20.66 -9.37 -6.42
N SER A 330 19.37 -9.04 -6.42
CA SER A 330 18.29 -10.02 -6.30
C SER A 330 18.20 -11.00 -7.47
N HIS A 331 18.58 -10.58 -8.69
CA HIS A 331 18.45 -11.37 -9.91
C HIS A 331 19.72 -11.30 -10.78
N PRO A 332 20.86 -11.84 -10.33
CA PRO A 332 22.15 -11.65 -10.99
C PRO A 332 22.27 -12.44 -12.31
N ASP A 333 21.69 -13.64 -12.34
CA ASP A 333 21.82 -14.57 -13.49
C ASP A 333 20.61 -14.54 -14.43
N LYS A 334 19.42 -14.27 -13.89
CA LYS A 334 18.15 -14.24 -14.62
C LYS A 334 17.39 -12.96 -14.26
N PRO A 335 17.70 -11.84 -14.93
CA PRO A 335 16.97 -10.60 -14.72
C PRO A 335 15.47 -10.77 -14.93
N LEU A 336 14.67 -9.99 -14.21
CA LEU A 336 13.23 -9.92 -14.45
C LEU A 336 12.93 -9.33 -15.83
N PRO A 337 11.73 -9.56 -16.39
CA PRO A 337 11.39 -9.02 -17.72
C PRO A 337 11.26 -7.49 -17.78
N GLY A 338 11.14 -6.83 -16.63
CA GLY A 338 10.83 -5.40 -16.53
C GLY A 338 9.36 -5.08 -16.85
N LEU A 339 9.03 -3.79 -16.98
CA LEU A 339 7.68 -3.32 -17.32
C LEU A 339 7.56 -2.84 -18.78
N ASP A 340 6.41 -3.09 -19.40
CA ASP A 340 6.09 -2.61 -20.75
C ASP A 340 5.66 -1.13 -20.75
N VAL A 341 4.99 -0.68 -19.69
CA VAL A 341 4.50 0.69 -19.53
C VAL A 341 4.95 1.26 -18.19
N ILE A 342 5.59 2.42 -18.24
CA ILE A 342 6.05 3.16 -17.06
C ILE A 342 5.60 4.61 -17.20
N ILE A 343 4.79 5.09 -16.25
CA ILE A 343 4.39 6.50 -16.16
C ILE A 343 4.62 6.97 -14.73
N GLY A 344 5.58 7.85 -14.53
CA GLY A 344 5.95 8.36 -13.21
C GLY A 344 7.14 9.30 -13.29
N SER A 345 7.81 9.50 -12.16
CA SER A 345 9.04 10.28 -12.05
C SER A 345 10.09 9.50 -11.24
N GLY A 346 11.22 10.14 -10.93
CA GLY A 346 12.31 9.56 -10.13
C GLY A 346 13.12 8.51 -10.88
#